data_AF-A0A370IF61-F1
#
_entry.id   AF-A0A370IF61-F1
#
_cell.length_a   1.000
_cell.length_b   1.000
_cell.length_c   1.000
_cell.angle_alpha   90.00
_cell.angle_beta   90.00
_cell.angle_gamma   90.00
#
_symmetry.space_group_name_H-M   'P 1'
#
loop_
_entity.id
_entity.type
_entity.pdbx_description
1 polymer ?
#
loop_
_entity_poly.entity_id
_entity_poly.type
_entity_poly.pdbx_seq_one_letter_code
_entity_poly.pdbx_strand_id
1 'polypeptide(L)'
;MERPRRFRAVAVLCGIALAAGTTACSSASDGPAAETISRPSTIAGSAVVALPGSLAADFADLQPGLGGRVGLAVAAVGADRVSAMGDWTDGPAWSTMKVPLTLAVLRSNGNTSTWQMSAAITESDNTAADGLWQSLGAPDAAAQAVQSVLREGGDPTTTVPAARARADYSAFGQADWSLSDQARFAAKLPCLPDADSVTTLMSKVVWGQQWGLGRVDSAEFKGGWGPDVNGNYLVRQFGVVTTPSGQVAIALAAQAASGGFDDGTQILNKLATLVNKHLGDLPSGHCPTGR
;
A
#
# COMPACT_ATOMS: atom_id res chain seq x y z
N MET A 1 -18.13 41.97 48.48
CA MET A 1 -18.74 42.78 47.41
C MET A 1 -18.63 41.97 46.12
N GLU A 2 -19.65 41.23 45.67
CA GLU A 2 -20.96 41.70 45.17
C GLU A 2 -20.88 42.54 43.89
N ARG A 3 -21.75 42.38 42.88
CA ARG A 3 -22.64 41.26 42.45
C ARG A 3 -23.03 41.56 40.97
N PRO A 4 -23.57 40.61 40.19
CA PRO A 4 -23.78 40.76 38.73
C PRO A 4 -25.20 41.21 38.33
N ARG A 5 -25.38 41.61 37.06
CA ARG A 5 -26.66 41.65 36.31
C ARG A 5 -26.37 41.32 34.83
N ARG A 6 -26.96 40.35 34.10
CA ARG A 6 -28.30 39.73 33.95
C ARG A 6 -29.25 40.40 32.94
N PHE A 7 -29.60 39.58 31.93
CA PHE A 7 -30.83 39.53 31.10
C PHE A 7 -31.14 40.64 30.07
N ARG A 8 -31.43 40.18 28.84
CA ARG A 8 -32.80 40.26 28.27
C ARG A 8 -33.04 39.15 27.24
N ALA A 9 -34.29 38.66 27.21
CA ALA A 9 -34.82 37.72 26.22
C ALA A 9 -36.13 38.30 25.67
N VAL A 10 -36.47 37.98 24.42
CA VAL A 10 -37.82 38.14 23.82
C VAL A 10 -38.07 36.94 22.91
N ALA A 11 -39.32 36.46 22.87
CA ALA A 11 -39.77 35.26 22.16
C ALA A 11 -40.85 35.61 21.10
N VAL A 12 -41.77 34.67 20.78
CA VAL A 12 -43.05 34.84 20.01
C VAL A 12 -42.89 34.78 18.47
N LEU A 13 -43.78 34.21 17.62
CA LEU A 13 -44.84 33.15 17.57
C LEU A 13 -45.16 32.95 16.04
N CYS A 14 -45.96 32.02 15.48
CA CYS A 14 -46.80 30.87 15.89
C CYS A 14 -46.85 29.85 14.72
N GLY A 15 -47.64 28.75 14.79
CA GLY A 15 -48.04 28.00 13.59
C GLY A 15 -48.50 26.54 13.78
N ILE A 16 -49.69 26.31 14.33
CA ILE A 16 -50.32 24.97 14.41
C ILE A 16 -51.56 24.95 13.50
N ALA A 17 -51.75 23.86 12.75
CA ALA A 17 -53.02 23.55 12.11
C ALA A 17 -53.37 22.06 12.33
N LEU A 18 -54.49 21.81 13.02
CA LEU A 18 -55.16 20.50 13.05
C LEU A 18 -56.38 20.55 12.12
N ALA A 19 -56.67 19.43 11.46
CA ALA A 19 -58.00 19.11 10.96
C ALA A 19 -58.27 17.62 11.22
N ALA A 20 -59.45 17.30 11.74
CA ALA A 20 -59.86 15.95 12.10
C ALA A 20 -60.93 15.42 11.13
N GLY A 21 -61.00 14.08 11.00
CA GLY A 21 -62.05 13.37 10.28
C GLY A 21 -62.14 11.93 10.79
N THR A 22 -63.35 11.44 11.06
CA THR A 22 -63.63 10.14 11.71
C THR A 22 -64.53 9.26 10.84
N THR A 23 -64.69 7.98 11.23
CA THR A 23 -65.62 6.95 10.68
C THR A 23 -65.21 6.32 9.33
N ALA A 24 -65.44 5.03 9.03
CA ALA A 24 -65.84 3.87 9.85
C ALA A 24 -65.46 2.52 9.16
N CYS A 25 -65.76 1.41 9.83
CA CYS A 25 -65.44 0.00 9.54
C CYS A 25 -65.62 -0.51 8.09
N SER A 26 -64.76 -1.44 7.67
CA SER A 26 -65.18 -2.81 7.25
C SER A 26 -63.97 -3.75 7.15
N SER A 27 -64.18 -5.03 7.46
CA SER A 27 -63.16 -6.09 7.39
C SER A 27 -63.17 -6.80 6.05
N ALA A 28 -61.99 -7.08 5.49
CA ALA A 28 -61.77 -8.13 4.50
C ALA A 28 -60.40 -8.78 4.80
N SER A 29 -60.38 -10.10 4.90
CA SER A 29 -59.17 -10.86 5.22
C SER A 29 -58.41 -11.19 3.94
N ASP A 30 -57.12 -10.85 3.90
CA ASP A 30 -56.15 -11.46 2.99
C ASP A 30 -54.88 -11.81 3.77
N GLY A 31 -54.23 -12.91 3.38
CA GLY A 31 -53.22 -13.59 4.21
C GLY A 31 -51.88 -12.86 4.36
N PRO A 32 -51.04 -13.28 5.32
CA PRO A 32 -49.73 -12.67 5.52
C PRO A 32 -48.82 -12.95 4.31
N ALA A 33 -48.35 -11.89 3.67
CA ALA A 33 -47.27 -11.98 2.70
C ALA A 33 -46.00 -12.52 3.39
N ALA A 34 -45.35 -13.51 2.79
CA ALA A 34 -44.14 -14.11 3.35
C ALA A 34 -42.98 -13.11 3.34
N GLU A 35 -42.49 -12.72 4.52
CA GLU A 35 -41.26 -11.96 4.66
C GLU A 35 -40.08 -12.78 4.12
N THR A 36 -39.59 -12.38 2.95
CA THR A 36 -38.39 -12.99 2.37
C THR A 36 -37.17 -12.48 3.14
N ILE A 37 -36.71 -13.27 4.12
CA ILE A 37 -35.49 -12.98 4.88
C ILE A 37 -34.31 -12.94 3.91
N SER A 38 -33.82 -11.72 3.61
CA SER A 38 -32.60 -11.53 2.83
C SER A 38 -31.42 -12.12 3.59
N ARG A 39 -30.94 -13.27 3.12
CA ARG A 39 -29.75 -13.94 3.61
C ARG A 39 -28.55 -12.98 3.46
N PRO A 40 -27.71 -12.76 4.50
CA PRO A 40 -26.51 -11.97 4.33
C PRO A 40 -25.58 -12.69 3.35
N SER A 41 -25.30 -12.06 2.21
CA SER A 41 -24.30 -12.53 1.26
C SER A 41 -22.92 -12.36 1.87
N THR A 42 -22.46 -13.38 2.62
CA THR A 42 -21.03 -13.56 2.89
C THR A 42 -20.33 -13.64 1.54
N ILE A 43 -19.59 -12.59 1.19
CA ILE A 43 -18.60 -12.65 0.12
C ILE A 43 -17.53 -13.61 0.61
N ALA A 44 -17.66 -14.88 0.24
CA ALA A 44 -16.58 -15.83 0.35
C ALA A 44 -15.46 -15.29 -0.54
N GLY A 45 -14.42 -14.72 0.08
CA GLY A 45 -13.20 -14.38 -0.63
C GLY A 45 -12.74 -15.62 -1.37
N SER A 46 -12.55 -15.53 -2.68
CA SER A 46 -12.21 -16.68 -3.52
C SER A 46 -10.95 -17.33 -2.97
N ALA A 47 -11.13 -18.46 -2.29
CA ALA A 47 -10.02 -19.31 -1.89
C ALA A 47 -9.30 -19.69 -3.18
N VAL A 48 -8.11 -19.12 -3.39
CA VAL A 48 -7.22 -19.55 -4.45
C VAL A 48 -6.86 -20.98 -4.07
N VAL A 49 -7.48 -21.95 -4.73
CA VAL A 49 -7.18 -23.36 -4.50
C VAL A 49 -5.71 -23.54 -4.86
N ALA A 50 -4.88 -23.63 -3.83
CA ALA A 50 -3.45 -23.77 -3.95
C ALA A 50 -3.19 -25.15 -4.55
N LEU A 51 -2.96 -25.20 -5.87
CA LEU A 51 -2.59 -26.42 -6.55
C LEU A 51 -1.24 -26.88 -5.97
N PRO A 52 -1.05 -28.19 -5.68
CA PRO A 52 0.22 -28.69 -5.18
C PRO A 52 1.39 -28.27 -6.08
N GLY A 53 2.46 -27.77 -5.48
CA GLY A 53 3.63 -27.25 -6.21
C GLY A 53 3.46 -25.86 -6.81
N SER A 54 2.37 -25.14 -6.53
CA SER A 54 2.26 -23.69 -6.84
C SER A 54 2.89 -22.83 -5.74
N LEU A 55 3.26 -21.58 -6.08
CA LEU A 55 3.71 -20.58 -5.11
C LEU A 55 2.79 -20.50 -3.87
N ALA A 56 1.47 -20.54 -4.07
CA ALA A 56 0.51 -20.42 -2.98
C ALA A 56 0.50 -21.64 -2.03
N ALA A 57 0.78 -22.84 -2.55
CA ALA A 57 0.88 -24.05 -1.74
C ALA A 57 2.17 -24.03 -0.92
N ASP A 58 3.31 -23.81 -1.58
CA ASP A 58 4.61 -23.72 -0.92
C ASP A 58 4.68 -22.55 0.09
N PHE A 59 3.98 -21.44 -0.17
CA PHE A 59 3.85 -20.35 0.80
C PHE A 59 3.06 -20.78 2.04
N ALA A 60 1.95 -21.49 1.87
CA ALA A 60 1.14 -21.98 2.99
C ALA A 60 1.91 -23.01 3.85
N ASP A 61 2.73 -23.86 3.22
CA ASP A 61 3.62 -24.79 3.94
C ASP A 61 4.78 -24.05 4.64
N LEU A 62 5.30 -22.97 4.05
CA LEU A 62 6.40 -22.19 4.62
C LEU A 62 5.96 -21.30 5.79
N GLN A 63 4.79 -20.64 5.70
CA GLN A 63 4.34 -19.60 6.63
C GLN A 63 4.44 -19.99 8.12
N PRO A 64 3.99 -21.18 8.57
CA PRO A 64 4.10 -21.59 9.97
C PRO A 64 5.53 -21.63 10.51
N GLY A 65 6.53 -21.87 9.64
CA GLY A 65 7.95 -21.93 9.97
C GLY A 65 8.70 -20.59 9.86
N LEU A 66 8.01 -19.49 9.55
CA LEU A 66 8.65 -18.17 9.42
C LEU A 66 8.86 -17.47 10.76
N GLY A 67 8.01 -17.71 11.77
CA GLY A 67 8.17 -17.13 13.10
C GLY A 67 7.79 -15.64 13.19
N GLY A 68 6.70 -15.26 12.54
CA GLY A 68 6.18 -13.89 12.51
C GLY A 68 4.95 -13.77 11.62
N ARG A 69 4.42 -12.56 11.50
CA ARG A 69 3.39 -12.24 10.51
C ARG A 69 4.03 -11.85 9.18
N VAL A 70 3.43 -12.27 8.07
CA VAL A 70 4.03 -12.18 6.73
C VAL A 70 2.99 -11.91 5.65
N GLY A 71 3.44 -11.27 4.57
CA GLY A 71 2.63 -11.07 3.38
C GLY A 71 3.48 -11.06 2.11
N LEU A 72 2.91 -11.62 1.05
CA LEU A 72 3.46 -11.66 -0.30
C LEU A 72 2.34 -11.28 -1.27
N ALA A 73 2.58 -10.33 -2.16
CA ALA A 73 1.70 -9.99 -3.26
C ALA A 73 2.47 -9.99 -4.59
N VAL A 74 1.87 -10.57 -5.63
CA VAL A 74 2.44 -10.66 -6.99
C VAL A 74 1.46 -10.20 -8.06
N ALA A 75 1.96 -9.61 -9.14
CA ALA A 75 1.20 -9.22 -10.32
C ALA A 75 2.08 -9.24 -11.58
N ALA A 76 1.50 -9.54 -12.74
CA ALA A 76 2.21 -9.36 -14.01
C ALA A 76 2.41 -7.86 -14.31
N VAL A 77 3.61 -7.47 -14.76
CA VAL A 77 3.84 -6.08 -15.21
C VAL A 77 2.88 -5.75 -16.37
N GLY A 78 2.30 -4.54 -16.31
CA GLY A 78 1.23 -4.09 -17.20
C GLY A 78 -0.18 -4.51 -16.79
N ALA A 79 -0.38 -5.54 -15.96
CA ALA A 79 -1.70 -6.03 -15.56
C ALA A 79 -2.27 -5.35 -14.29
N ASP A 80 -3.58 -5.49 -14.08
CA ASP A 80 -4.28 -4.95 -12.88
C ASP A 80 -4.55 -6.00 -11.79
N ARG A 81 -4.45 -7.29 -12.15
CA ARG A 81 -4.76 -8.40 -11.24
C ARG A 81 -3.57 -8.70 -10.31
N VAL A 82 -3.78 -8.48 -9.02
CA VAL A 82 -2.86 -8.86 -7.95
C VAL A 82 -3.32 -10.15 -7.29
N SER A 83 -2.38 -11.03 -6.96
CA SER A 83 -2.59 -12.20 -6.08
C SER A 83 -1.81 -11.98 -4.78
N ALA A 84 -2.49 -11.95 -3.64
CA ALA A 84 -1.88 -11.74 -2.33
C ALA A 84 -2.11 -12.95 -1.40
N MET A 85 -1.17 -13.20 -0.50
CA MET A 85 -1.16 -14.31 0.46
C MET A 85 -0.42 -13.93 1.75
N GLY A 86 -0.79 -14.53 2.87
CA GLY A 86 -0.25 -14.25 4.20
C GLY A 86 -1.26 -13.60 5.16
N ASP A 87 -0.80 -13.32 6.38
CA ASP A 87 -1.55 -12.72 7.48
C ASP A 87 -1.15 -11.25 7.77
N TRP A 88 -0.28 -10.69 6.92
CA TRP A 88 0.09 -9.27 6.89
C TRP A 88 -0.37 -8.64 5.56
N THR A 89 -1.19 -7.59 5.63
CA THR A 89 -1.89 -7.01 4.46
C THR A 89 -1.55 -5.55 4.16
N ASP A 90 -1.17 -4.78 5.18
CA ASP A 90 -1.08 -3.31 5.18
C ASP A 90 -0.06 -2.82 6.23
N GLY A 91 0.08 -1.51 6.41
CA GLY A 91 1.03 -0.90 7.33
C GLY A 91 1.86 0.20 6.66
N PRO A 92 2.70 0.91 7.43
CA PRO A 92 3.46 2.05 6.93
C PRO A 92 4.37 1.68 5.75
N ALA A 93 4.42 2.56 4.75
CA ALA A 93 5.28 2.41 3.58
C ALA A 93 6.77 2.46 3.92
N TRP A 94 7.16 3.20 4.96
CA TRP A 94 8.54 3.50 5.29
C TRP A 94 9.31 4.04 4.06
N SER A 95 10.58 3.63 3.90
CA SER A 95 11.40 4.06 2.77
C SER A 95 10.99 3.51 1.40
N THR A 96 9.95 2.65 1.29
CA THR A 96 9.47 2.24 -0.04
C THR A 96 8.79 3.39 -0.79
N MET A 97 8.14 4.31 -0.06
CA MET A 97 7.51 5.52 -0.62
C MET A 97 8.53 6.50 -1.25
N LYS A 98 9.85 6.26 -1.09
CA LYS A 98 10.88 7.03 -1.80
C LYS A 98 10.81 6.85 -3.32
N VAL A 99 10.30 5.72 -3.82
CA VAL A 99 10.14 5.46 -5.26
C VAL A 99 9.15 6.45 -5.93
N PRO A 100 7.87 6.53 -5.52
CA PRO A 100 6.94 7.52 -6.08
C PRO A 100 7.34 8.97 -5.76
N LEU A 101 8.01 9.21 -4.62
CA LEU A 101 8.60 10.52 -4.31
C LEU A 101 9.67 10.94 -5.34
N THR A 102 10.61 10.05 -5.65
CA THR A 102 11.66 10.32 -6.64
C THR A 102 11.06 10.58 -8.03
N LEU A 103 10.05 9.82 -8.44
CA LEU A 103 9.36 10.04 -9.72
C LEU A 103 8.58 11.36 -9.75
N ALA A 104 7.95 11.76 -8.64
CA ALA A 104 7.29 13.07 -8.53
C ALA A 104 8.30 14.22 -8.72
N VAL A 105 9.50 14.13 -8.12
CA VAL A 105 10.54 15.16 -8.28
C VAL A 105 11.15 15.19 -9.67
N LEU A 106 11.37 14.03 -10.32
CA LEU A 106 11.81 13.98 -11.71
C LEU A 106 10.83 14.74 -12.62
N ARG A 107 9.53 14.53 -12.45
CA ARG A 107 8.51 15.22 -13.24
C ARG A 107 8.45 16.72 -12.95
N SER A 108 8.71 17.15 -11.72
CA SER A 108 8.77 18.58 -11.38
C SER A 108 10.03 19.30 -11.85
N ASN A 109 11.12 18.57 -12.16
CA ASN A 109 12.43 19.16 -12.49
C ASN A 109 12.88 18.95 -13.96
N GLY A 110 11.96 18.56 -14.85
CA GLY A 110 12.27 18.31 -16.26
C GLY A 110 13.01 17.00 -16.50
N ASN A 111 12.69 15.96 -15.73
CA ASN A 111 13.29 14.62 -15.75
C ASN A 111 14.83 14.63 -15.61
N THR A 112 15.34 15.50 -14.73
CA THR A 112 16.77 15.62 -14.44
C THR A 112 17.13 14.80 -13.19
N SER A 113 17.89 13.72 -13.38
CA SER A 113 18.42 12.94 -12.26
C SER A 113 19.38 13.74 -11.38
N THR A 114 19.26 13.59 -10.06
CA THR A 114 20.10 14.29 -9.06
C THR A 114 20.76 13.30 -8.11
N TRP A 115 21.80 13.74 -7.38
CA TRP A 115 22.45 12.91 -6.38
C TRP A 115 21.47 12.50 -5.25
N GLN A 116 20.54 13.40 -4.87
CA GLN A 116 19.53 13.08 -3.85
C GLN A 116 18.66 11.90 -4.26
N MET A 117 18.27 11.84 -5.54
CA MET A 117 17.49 10.72 -6.09
C MET A 117 18.26 9.41 -5.99
N SER A 118 19.56 9.42 -6.33
CA SER A 118 20.42 8.25 -6.16
C SER A 118 20.44 7.81 -4.70
N ALA A 119 20.92 8.67 -3.78
CA ALA A 119 21.06 8.32 -2.37
C ALA A 119 19.73 7.89 -1.70
N ALA A 120 18.61 8.53 -2.05
CA ALA A 120 17.29 8.16 -1.52
C ALA A 120 16.83 6.76 -1.97
N ILE A 121 17.21 6.32 -3.18
CA ILE A 121 16.83 4.99 -3.71
C ILE A 121 17.88 3.93 -3.37
N THR A 122 19.15 4.13 -3.71
CA THR A 122 20.23 3.12 -3.61
C THR A 122 20.66 2.87 -2.17
N GLU A 123 20.77 3.93 -1.37
CA GLU A 123 21.25 3.90 0.02
C GLU A 123 20.12 4.08 1.04
N SER A 124 18.92 4.42 0.57
CA SER A 124 17.79 4.76 1.43
C SER A 124 18.08 5.95 2.37
N ASP A 125 18.90 6.90 1.94
CA ASP A 125 19.22 8.10 2.71
C ASP A 125 17.93 8.91 3.04
N ASN A 126 17.78 9.33 4.29
CA ASN A 126 16.61 10.06 4.78
C ASN A 126 16.73 11.57 4.59
N THR A 127 17.94 12.13 4.64
CA THR A 127 18.22 13.56 4.43
C THR A 127 18.02 13.93 2.96
N ALA A 128 18.52 13.09 2.04
CA ALA A 128 18.28 13.20 0.61
C ALA A 128 16.79 13.13 0.29
N ALA A 129 16.07 12.17 0.89
CA ALA A 129 14.62 12.03 0.69
C ALA A 129 13.79 13.18 1.29
N ASP A 130 14.19 13.75 2.43
CA ASP A 130 13.55 14.95 2.98
C ASP A 130 13.83 16.18 2.09
N GLY A 131 15.03 16.30 1.51
CA GLY A 131 15.35 17.30 0.49
C GLY A 131 14.53 17.16 -0.79
N LEU A 132 14.29 15.93 -1.26
CA LEU A 132 13.37 15.65 -2.38
C LEU A 132 11.92 16.02 -2.04
N TRP A 133 11.47 15.76 -0.81
CA TRP A 133 10.14 16.14 -0.36
C TRP A 133 9.98 17.67 -0.31
N GLN A 134 10.97 18.39 0.24
CA GLN A 134 10.97 19.85 0.30
C GLN A 134 11.02 20.51 -1.09
N SER A 135 11.66 19.88 -2.09
CA SER A 135 11.72 20.44 -3.46
C SER A 135 10.38 20.43 -4.20
N LEU A 136 9.40 19.64 -3.74
CA LEU A 136 8.01 19.66 -4.22
C LEU A 136 7.17 20.82 -3.62
N GLY A 137 7.76 21.63 -2.74
CA GLY A 137 7.14 22.83 -2.17
C GLY A 137 6.50 22.61 -0.80
N ALA A 138 5.32 23.19 -0.59
CA ALA A 138 4.60 23.07 0.68
C ALA A 138 4.19 21.59 0.94
N PRO A 139 4.10 21.13 2.21
CA PRO A 139 3.86 19.72 2.52
C PRO A 139 2.60 19.12 1.87
N ASP A 140 1.52 19.90 1.72
CA ASP A 140 0.31 19.45 1.04
C ASP A 140 0.51 19.25 -0.48
N ALA A 141 1.31 20.12 -1.11
CA ALA A 141 1.66 19.99 -2.53
C ALA A 141 2.59 18.79 -2.77
N ALA A 142 3.56 18.59 -1.88
CA ALA A 142 4.43 17.42 -1.89
C ALA A 142 3.63 16.11 -1.72
N ALA A 143 2.71 16.06 -0.75
CA ALA A 143 1.81 14.93 -0.55
C ALA A 143 0.96 14.63 -1.79
N GLN A 144 0.33 15.65 -2.38
CA GLN A 144 -0.48 15.52 -3.59
C GLN A 144 0.34 15.04 -4.80
N ALA A 145 1.57 15.53 -4.97
CA ALA A 145 2.46 15.10 -6.06
C ALA A 145 2.84 13.61 -5.95
N VAL A 146 3.22 13.13 -4.77
CA VAL A 146 3.52 11.70 -4.53
C VAL A 146 2.26 10.84 -4.70
N GLN A 147 1.11 11.31 -4.18
CA GLN A 147 -0.16 10.59 -4.33
C GLN A 147 -0.63 10.52 -5.78
N SER A 148 -0.38 11.56 -6.59
CA SER A 148 -0.69 11.54 -8.04
C SER A 148 0.09 10.44 -8.76
N VAL A 149 1.37 10.26 -8.42
CA VAL A 149 2.21 9.16 -8.95
C VAL A 149 1.66 7.78 -8.55
N LEU A 150 1.20 7.62 -7.30
CA LEU A 150 0.54 6.38 -6.86
C LEU A 150 -0.73 6.08 -7.68
N ARG A 151 -1.58 7.09 -7.89
CA ARG A 151 -2.83 6.97 -8.67
C ARG A 151 -2.57 6.60 -10.13
N GLU A 152 -1.55 7.17 -10.75
CA GLU A 152 -1.11 6.81 -12.11
C GLU A 152 -0.56 5.38 -12.18
N GLY A 153 0.16 4.94 -11.14
CA GLY A 153 0.55 3.54 -10.95
C GLY A 153 -0.60 2.59 -10.60
N GLY A 154 -1.85 3.04 -10.60
CA GLY A 154 -3.03 2.19 -10.39
C GLY A 154 -3.34 1.85 -8.94
N ASP A 155 -2.67 2.46 -7.96
CA ASP A 155 -3.07 2.46 -6.55
C ASP A 155 -4.23 3.45 -6.37
N PRO A 156 -5.46 3.01 -6.02
CA PRO A 156 -6.61 3.90 -5.91
C PRO A 156 -6.88 4.41 -4.48
N THR A 157 -6.17 3.89 -3.47
CA THR A 157 -6.56 4.00 -2.05
C THR A 157 -5.56 4.79 -1.20
N THR A 158 -4.25 4.56 -1.38
CA THR A 158 -3.19 5.05 -0.50
C THR A 158 -3.20 6.57 -0.44
N THR A 159 -3.27 7.11 0.77
CA THR A 159 -3.23 8.57 0.98
C THR A 159 -1.87 8.94 1.55
N VAL A 160 -1.19 9.90 0.93
CA VAL A 160 0.12 10.38 1.41
C VAL A 160 -0.13 11.50 2.43
N PRO A 161 0.28 11.38 3.70
CA PRO A 161 0.06 12.43 4.67
C PRO A 161 1.09 13.56 4.46
N ALA A 162 0.63 14.81 4.55
CA ALA A 162 1.49 15.99 4.50
C ALA A 162 2.26 16.22 5.81
N ALA A 163 1.63 15.88 6.94
CA ALA A 163 2.19 16.05 8.28
C ALA A 163 2.79 14.74 8.82
N ARG A 164 3.83 14.87 9.66
CA ARG A 164 4.44 13.74 10.38
C ARG A 164 3.58 13.39 11.61
N ALA A 165 2.94 12.22 11.64
CA ALA A 165 2.20 11.77 12.82
C ALA A 165 3.13 11.39 13.98
N ARG A 166 4.30 10.83 13.65
CA ARG A 166 5.47 10.63 14.52
C ARG A 166 6.61 11.50 14.00
N ALA A 167 7.10 12.44 14.82
CA ALA A 167 8.01 13.50 14.38
C ALA A 167 9.36 12.99 13.83
N ASP A 168 9.84 11.86 14.37
CA ASP A 168 11.15 11.25 14.04
C ASP A 168 11.18 10.57 12.66
N TYR A 169 10.03 10.45 12.00
CA TYR A 169 9.89 9.74 10.71
C TYR A 169 9.30 10.69 9.65
N SER A 170 9.63 10.46 8.38
CA SER A 170 9.09 11.29 7.29
C SER A 170 7.57 11.17 7.18
N ALA A 171 6.90 12.20 6.66
CA ALA A 171 5.45 12.18 6.50
C ALA A 171 5.05 11.11 5.48
N PHE A 172 5.63 11.16 4.27
CA PHE A 172 5.41 10.18 3.21
C PHE A 172 5.64 8.71 3.65
N GLY A 173 6.63 8.44 4.52
CA GLY A 173 6.91 7.08 5.00
C GLY A 173 5.86 6.54 5.98
N GLN A 174 4.99 7.40 6.51
CA GLN A 174 3.89 7.05 7.42
C GLN A 174 2.56 6.86 6.68
N ALA A 175 2.53 6.99 5.35
CA ALA A 175 1.40 6.54 4.55
C ALA A 175 1.17 5.03 4.78
N ASP A 176 -0.06 4.67 5.16
CA ASP A 176 -0.48 3.27 5.21
C ASP A 176 -0.65 2.76 3.77
N TRP A 177 0.06 1.68 3.43
CA TRP A 177 0.14 1.19 2.05
C TRP A 177 -0.06 -0.32 2.02
N SER A 178 -1.20 -0.77 1.48
CA SER A 178 -1.51 -2.20 1.37
C SER A 178 -0.48 -2.91 0.47
N LEU A 179 -0.18 -4.19 0.76
CA LEU A 179 0.67 -5.00 -0.12
C LEU A 179 0.05 -5.17 -1.52
N SER A 180 -1.28 -5.22 -1.58
CA SER A 180 -2.00 -5.34 -2.85
C SER A 180 -1.80 -4.10 -3.72
N ASP A 181 -1.94 -2.90 -3.16
CA ASP A 181 -1.78 -1.65 -3.89
C ASP A 181 -0.30 -1.35 -4.17
N GLN A 182 0.61 -1.76 -3.28
CA GLN A 182 2.06 -1.69 -3.52
C GLN A 182 2.50 -2.60 -4.67
N ALA A 183 2.00 -3.83 -4.76
CA ALA A 183 2.25 -4.70 -5.91
C ALA A 183 1.59 -4.18 -7.20
N ARG A 184 0.42 -3.51 -7.09
CA ARG A 184 -0.26 -2.89 -8.23
C ARG A 184 0.54 -1.70 -8.79
N PHE A 185 1.02 -0.82 -7.91
CA PHE A 185 1.95 0.27 -8.25
C PHE A 185 3.21 -0.29 -8.93
N ALA A 186 3.81 -1.33 -8.34
CA ALA A 186 4.99 -2.00 -8.89
C ALA A 186 4.75 -2.57 -10.31
N ALA A 187 3.57 -3.15 -10.57
CA ALA A 187 3.19 -3.69 -11.87
C ALA A 187 3.03 -2.62 -12.96
N LYS A 188 2.77 -1.36 -12.59
CA LYS A 188 2.65 -0.23 -13.51
C LYS A 188 3.91 0.63 -13.58
N LEU A 189 4.77 0.62 -12.55
CA LEU A 189 5.94 1.50 -12.44
C LEU A 189 6.84 1.53 -13.69
N PRO A 190 7.33 0.40 -14.27
CA PRO A 190 8.13 0.45 -15.49
C PRO A 190 7.39 1.03 -16.71
N CYS A 191 6.05 1.03 -16.65
CA CYS A 191 5.18 1.47 -17.73
C CYS A 191 4.84 2.97 -17.64
N LEU A 192 5.10 3.62 -16.50
CA LEU A 192 4.91 5.07 -16.34
C LEU A 192 5.95 5.87 -17.15
N PRO A 193 5.60 7.06 -17.67
CA PRO A 193 6.58 8.00 -18.21
C PRO A 193 7.54 8.47 -17.12
N ASP A 194 8.79 8.72 -17.52
CA ASP A 194 9.93 9.17 -16.70
C ASP A 194 10.42 8.16 -15.63
N ALA A 195 9.85 6.95 -15.57
CA ALA A 195 10.19 5.96 -14.55
C ALA A 195 11.57 5.30 -14.71
N ASP A 196 12.13 5.26 -15.94
CA ASP A 196 13.38 4.57 -16.28
C ASP A 196 14.55 4.98 -15.37
N SER A 197 14.63 6.26 -15.00
CA SER A 197 15.63 6.80 -14.05
C SER A 197 15.49 6.18 -12.66
N VAL A 198 14.27 5.92 -12.20
CA VAL A 198 13.98 5.39 -10.85
C VAL A 198 14.19 3.88 -10.79
N THR A 199 13.70 3.14 -11.80
CA THR A 199 13.93 1.69 -11.92
C THR A 199 15.42 1.36 -12.08
N THR A 200 16.15 2.17 -12.86
CA THR A 200 17.63 2.09 -12.98
C THR A 200 18.38 2.36 -11.67
N LEU A 201 17.77 3.07 -10.71
CA LEU A 201 18.34 3.22 -9.35
C LEU A 201 17.92 2.07 -8.43
N MET A 202 16.72 1.51 -8.63
CA MET A 202 16.23 0.34 -7.88
C MET A 202 17.02 -0.95 -8.19
N SER A 203 17.73 -1.04 -9.32
CA SER A 203 18.71 -2.11 -9.59
C SER A 203 20.08 -1.90 -8.94
N LYS A 204 20.31 -0.77 -8.26
CA LYS A 204 21.61 -0.34 -7.70
C LYS A 204 21.59 -0.19 -6.17
N VAL A 205 20.68 -0.89 -5.49
CA VAL A 205 20.61 -0.90 -4.01
C VAL A 205 21.93 -1.42 -3.44
N VAL A 206 22.50 -0.70 -2.47
CA VAL A 206 23.81 -1.02 -1.90
C VAL A 206 23.82 -2.35 -1.15
N TRP A 207 24.97 -3.03 -1.13
CA TRP A 207 25.17 -4.37 -0.54
C TRP A 207 24.51 -4.56 0.84
N GLY A 208 24.66 -3.60 1.75
CA GLY A 208 24.07 -3.66 3.10
C GLY A 208 22.53 -3.70 3.16
N GLN A 209 21.84 -3.47 2.03
CA GLN A 209 20.39 -3.54 1.90
C GLN A 209 19.91 -4.62 0.91
N GLN A 210 20.82 -5.50 0.43
CA GLN A 210 20.51 -6.63 -0.45
C GLN A 210 20.01 -7.88 0.32
N TRP A 211 19.09 -7.66 1.26
CA TRP A 211 18.24 -8.72 1.85
C TRP A 211 16.94 -8.87 1.06
N GLY A 212 16.17 -9.93 1.32
CA GLY A 212 14.92 -10.23 0.60
C GLY A 212 15.12 -10.28 -0.91
N LEU A 213 14.36 -9.46 -1.66
CA LEU A 213 14.43 -9.35 -3.12
C LEU A 213 15.85 -9.05 -3.64
N GLY A 214 16.71 -8.40 -2.85
CA GLY A 214 18.11 -8.17 -3.22
C GLY A 214 18.97 -9.43 -3.36
N ARG A 215 18.41 -10.62 -3.05
CA ARG A 215 19.02 -11.94 -3.29
C ARG A 215 18.51 -12.63 -4.56
N VAL A 216 17.81 -11.90 -5.43
CA VAL A 216 17.28 -12.39 -6.71
C VAL A 216 18.00 -11.63 -7.82
N ASP A 217 18.73 -12.34 -8.68
CA ASP A 217 19.73 -11.80 -9.64
C ASP A 217 19.19 -10.86 -10.74
N SER A 218 17.92 -10.48 -10.68
CA SER A 218 17.26 -9.54 -11.61
C SER A 218 16.13 -8.75 -10.93
N ALA A 219 16.26 -8.48 -9.63
CA ALA A 219 15.34 -7.63 -8.89
C ALA A 219 15.70 -6.14 -8.99
N GLU A 220 14.74 -5.34 -9.42
CA GLU A 220 14.76 -3.88 -9.26
C GLU A 220 13.82 -3.55 -8.09
N PHE A 221 14.35 -3.21 -6.92
CA PHE A 221 13.56 -3.13 -5.69
C PHE A 221 13.87 -1.91 -4.82
N LYS A 222 12.95 -1.61 -3.90
CA LYS A 222 13.18 -0.69 -2.78
C LYS A 222 12.73 -1.33 -1.47
N GLY A 223 13.64 -1.37 -0.50
CA GLY A 223 13.33 -1.71 0.90
C GLY A 223 12.88 -0.52 1.74
N GLY A 224 12.08 -0.81 2.76
CA GLY A 224 11.68 0.11 3.82
C GLY A 224 11.43 -0.64 5.12
N TRP A 225 11.77 -0.03 6.25
CA TRP A 225 11.61 -0.63 7.57
C TRP A 225 11.42 0.44 8.63
N GLY A 226 10.82 0.06 9.76
CA GLY A 226 10.69 0.89 10.94
C GLY A 226 9.86 0.23 12.04
N PRO A 227 10.03 0.64 13.30
CA PRO A 227 9.29 0.09 14.43
C PRO A 227 7.86 0.62 14.50
N ASP A 228 6.93 -0.19 15.02
CA ASP A 228 5.64 0.29 15.53
C ASP A 228 5.82 1.16 16.81
N VAL A 229 4.75 1.40 17.56
CA VAL A 229 4.80 2.15 18.83
C VAL A 229 5.36 1.32 20.01
N ASN A 230 5.44 0.01 19.87
CA ASN A 230 5.96 -0.94 20.86
C ASN A 230 7.42 -1.34 20.57
N GLY A 231 7.98 -0.92 19.44
CA GLY A 231 9.34 -1.25 18.99
C GLY A 231 9.42 -2.38 17.96
N ASN A 232 8.30 -3.01 17.58
CA ASN A 232 8.32 -4.15 16.65
C ASN A 232 8.54 -3.67 15.22
N TYR A 233 9.63 -4.10 14.59
CA TYR A 233 9.96 -3.72 13.23
C TYR A 233 9.05 -4.39 12.20
N LEU A 234 8.38 -3.57 11.40
CA LEU A 234 7.96 -3.95 10.06
C LEU A 234 9.18 -3.82 9.14
N VAL A 235 9.48 -4.87 8.39
CA VAL A 235 10.33 -4.80 7.20
C VAL A 235 9.49 -5.09 5.97
N ARG A 236 9.68 -4.30 4.90
CA ARG A 236 8.97 -4.50 3.63
C ARG A 236 9.83 -4.14 2.44
N GLN A 237 9.51 -4.75 1.31
CA GLN A 237 10.14 -4.50 0.03
C GLN A 237 9.10 -4.54 -1.08
N PHE A 238 9.33 -3.80 -2.14
CA PHE A 238 8.65 -4.07 -3.41
C PHE A 238 9.58 -3.80 -4.58
N GLY A 239 9.21 -4.33 -5.73
CA GLY A 239 9.98 -4.17 -6.95
C GLY A 239 9.38 -4.92 -8.13
N VAL A 240 10.16 -4.98 -9.21
CA VAL A 240 9.94 -5.92 -10.32
C VAL A 240 11.11 -6.89 -10.41
N VAL A 241 10.82 -8.10 -10.88
CA VAL A 241 11.81 -9.14 -11.17
C VAL A 241 11.65 -9.58 -12.62
N THR A 242 12.75 -9.63 -13.36
CA THR A 242 12.75 -10.17 -14.72
C THR A 242 12.67 -11.70 -14.69
N THR A 243 11.83 -12.25 -15.55
CA THR A 243 11.59 -13.69 -15.75
C THR A 243 11.80 -14.05 -17.23
N PRO A 244 11.87 -15.34 -17.60
CA PRO A 244 12.00 -15.74 -19.01
C PRO A 244 10.85 -15.28 -19.92
N SER A 245 9.69 -14.93 -19.38
CA SER A 245 8.45 -14.60 -20.09
C SER A 245 8.01 -13.14 -19.96
N GLY A 246 8.82 -12.28 -19.34
CA GLY A 246 8.53 -10.87 -19.07
C GLY A 246 8.92 -10.47 -17.66
N GLN A 247 8.24 -9.50 -17.07
CA GLN A 247 8.47 -9.06 -15.69
C GLN A 247 7.28 -9.34 -14.77
N VAL A 248 7.59 -9.70 -13.52
CA VAL A 248 6.64 -9.84 -12.42
C VAL A 248 6.90 -8.77 -11.37
N ALA A 249 5.85 -8.11 -10.93
CA ALA A 249 5.86 -7.19 -9.80
C ALA A 249 5.63 -7.95 -8.50
N ILE A 250 6.40 -7.61 -7.46
CA ILE A 250 6.40 -8.31 -6.18
C ILE A 250 6.42 -7.28 -5.04
N ALA A 251 5.58 -7.50 -4.03
CA ALA A 251 5.65 -6.83 -2.74
C ALA A 251 5.72 -7.86 -1.60
N LEU A 252 6.62 -7.65 -0.65
CA LEU A 252 6.85 -8.48 0.53
C LEU A 252 6.76 -7.64 1.80
N ALA A 253 6.18 -8.17 2.87
CA ALA A 253 6.28 -7.61 4.21
C ALA A 253 6.40 -8.69 5.28
N ALA A 254 7.10 -8.37 6.37
CA ALA A 254 7.18 -9.21 7.54
C ALA A 254 7.31 -8.38 8.82
N GLN A 255 6.71 -8.89 9.90
CA GLN A 255 6.99 -8.50 11.28
C GLN A 255 7.32 -9.79 12.05
N ALA A 256 8.59 -9.96 12.45
CA ALA A 256 9.02 -11.12 13.21
C ALA A 256 8.39 -11.14 14.61
N ALA A 257 8.15 -12.34 15.17
CA ALA A 257 7.59 -12.49 16.51
C ALA A 257 8.52 -11.96 17.63
N SER A 258 9.81 -11.81 17.34
CA SER A 258 10.80 -11.14 18.21
C SER A 258 10.72 -9.61 18.17
N GLY A 259 9.97 -9.03 17.22
CA GLY A 259 9.98 -7.59 16.92
C GLY A 259 11.28 -7.09 16.27
N GLY A 260 12.29 -7.94 16.07
CA GLY A 260 13.62 -7.55 15.58
C GLY A 260 13.68 -7.28 14.07
N PHE A 261 14.44 -6.25 13.69
CA PHE A 261 14.74 -5.96 12.27
C PHE A 261 15.43 -7.14 11.58
N ASP A 262 16.48 -7.69 12.18
CA ASP A 262 17.29 -8.75 11.56
C ASP A 262 16.46 -10.01 11.29
N ASP A 263 15.69 -10.49 12.27
CA ASP A 263 14.77 -11.63 12.09
C ASP A 263 13.73 -11.36 11.00
N GLY A 264 13.19 -10.13 10.95
CA GLY A 264 12.34 -9.68 9.85
C GLY A 264 13.02 -9.83 8.49
N THR A 265 14.28 -9.39 8.34
CA THR A 265 15.01 -9.58 7.07
C THR A 265 15.25 -11.06 6.76
N GLN A 266 15.45 -11.93 7.76
CA GLN A 266 15.58 -13.38 7.54
C GLN A 266 14.27 -14.02 7.07
N ILE A 267 13.11 -13.52 7.53
CA ILE A 267 11.81 -13.92 6.98
C ILE A 267 11.71 -13.50 5.51
N LEU A 268 12.05 -12.25 5.18
CA LEU A 268 12.04 -11.78 3.79
C LEU A 268 13.03 -12.52 2.89
N ASN A 269 14.19 -12.94 3.42
CA ASN A 269 15.14 -13.80 2.71
C ASN A 269 14.50 -15.14 2.33
N LYS A 270 13.78 -15.80 3.26
CA LYS A 270 13.07 -17.06 2.99
C LYS A 270 11.96 -16.87 1.95
N LEU A 271 11.19 -15.78 2.02
CA LEU A 271 10.17 -15.44 1.02
C LEU A 271 10.79 -15.17 -0.36
N ALA A 272 11.95 -14.51 -0.43
CA ALA A 272 12.65 -14.29 -1.70
C ALA A 272 13.20 -15.59 -2.29
N THR A 273 13.72 -16.52 -1.47
CA THR A 273 14.09 -17.87 -1.94
C THR A 273 12.88 -18.64 -2.48
N LEU A 274 11.72 -18.54 -1.82
CA LEU A 274 10.48 -19.13 -2.31
C LEU A 274 10.04 -18.51 -3.65
N VAL A 275 10.02 -17.18 -3.76
CA VAL A 275 9.76 -16.47 -5.01
C VAL A 275 10.71 -16.94 -6.12
N ASN A 276 12.02 -17.03 -5.83
CA ASN A 276 13.04 -17.42 -6.79
C ASN A 276 12.81 -18.85 -7.34
N LYS A 277 12.35 -19.77 -6.50
CA LYS A 277 11.95 -21.14 -6.90
C LYS A 277 10.83 -21.14 -7.94
N HIS A 278 9.90 -20.19 -7.87
CA HIS A 278 8.68 -20.15 -8.68
C HIS A 278 8.71 -19.15 -9.85
N LEU A 279 9.82 -18.43 -10.11
CA LEU A 279 9.87 -17.35 -11.12
C LEU A 279 9.44 -17.77 -12.53
N GLY A 280 9.62 -19.02 -12.92
CA GLY A 280 9.17 -19.54 -14.21
C GLY A 280 7.65 -19.70 -14.34
N ASP A 281 6.96 -19.84 -13.20
CA ASP A 281 5.51 -20.12 -13.09
C ASP A 281 4.70 -18.89 -12.62
N LEU A 282 5.37 -17.78 -12.29
CA LEU A 282 4.71 -16.54 -11.87
C LEU A 282 4.00 -15.83 -13.03
N PRO A 283 2.93 -15.06 -12.74
CA PRO A 283 2.31 -14.21 -13.75
C PRO A 283 3.28 -13.12 -14.18
N SER A 284 3.82 -13.23 -15.39
CA SER A 284 4.71 -12.24 -16.00
C SER A 284 4.02 -11.46 -17.12
N GLY A 285 4.47 -10.23 -17.33
CA GLY A 285 3.92 -9.35 -18.36
C GLY A 285 4.92 -8.30 -18.84
N HIS A 286 4.43 -7.39 -19.68
CA HIS A 286 5.19 -6.33 -20.30
C HIS A 286 4.34 -5.06 -20.33
N CYS A 287 4.99 -3.90 -20.46
CA CYS A 287 4.27 -2.65 -20.68
C CYS A 287 3.55 -2.65 -22.04
N PRO A 288 2.33 -2.08 -22.14
CA PRO A 288 1.61 -1.99 -23.40
C PRO A 288 2.42 -1.27 -24.49
N THR A 289 2.38 -1.80 -25.72
CA THR A 289 3.04 -1.19 -26.87
C THR A 289 2.25 0.02 -27.38
N GLY A 290 2.85 1.22 -27.31
CA GLY A 290 2.28 2.45 -27.87
C GLY A 290 2.24 3.61 -26.87
N ARG A 291 3.41 4.18 -26.55
CA ARG A 291 3.54 5.54 -26.00
C ARG A 291 3.73 6.52 -27.15
#